data_AF-A0AB34FB86-F1
#
_entry.id   AF-A0AB34FB86-F1
#
_cell.length_a   1.000
_cell.length_b   1.000
_cell.length_c   1.000
_cell.angle_alpha   90.00
_cell.angle_beta   90.00
_cell.angle_gamma   90.00
#
_symmetry.space_group_name_H-M   'P 1'
#
loop_
_entity.id
_entity.type
_entity.pdbx_description
1 polymer ?
#
loop_
_entity_poly.entity_id
_entity_poly.type
_entity_poly.pdbx_seq_one_letter_code
_entity_poly.pdbx_strand_id
1 'polypeptide(L)'
;MANTINANVSSIMCSYNLVNRTHACENKLLLQGLLKDELDFQGYIVSDWGAQHSTAESANAGLDMAFPFPHLDPVYWGENLTNAISRSGNELVEAVNNTGKPTIVVIHSVGPLILEPIVALRNVVAIIWAGLLGQESGNALVDVLYGDSTPSGKLPYTIATKEADYGTAITNEASDDFREGLYIDYRHFDKEGLEPRYAFGYGLSYTTFDYADLTAFLIEEPATNTLAPGGNTSLYDTIANVSVTIKNTGNRVGAEVAQLYVGLPPSVPDTPAKQLRGFRKRSFQPGEHGTVTFELRRKDLSYWNVTSQEWVMPSGVFNISVGASSRDIRLTNTITID
;
A
#
# COMPACT_ATOMS: atom_id res chain seq x y z
N MET A 1 4.83 -2.69 -10.61
CA MET A 1 5.64 -3.23 -11.73
C MET A 1 6.37 -2.12 -12.50
N ALA A 2 5.68 -1.15 -13.12
CA ALA A 2 6.32 -0.07 -13.90
C ALA A 2 7.46 0.69 -13.16
N ASN A 3 7.26 1.10 -11.89
CA ASN A 3 8.33 1.75 -11.11
C ASN A 3 9.55 0.83 -10.89
N THR A 4 9.34 -0.47 -10.72
CA THR A 4 10.40 -1.47 -10.52
C THR A 4 11.18 -1.70 -11.82
N ILE A 5 10.50 -1.67 -12.97
CA ILE A 5 11.12 -1.71 -14.30
C ILE A 5 11.92 -0.43 -14.56
N ASN A 6 11.37 0.74 -14.23
CA ASN A 6 12.08 2.02 -14.29
C ASN A 6 13.33 2.07 -13.38
N ALA A 7 13.33 1.27 -12.31
CA ALA A 7 14.50 1.07 -11.44
C ALA A 7 15.49 0.03 -11.99
N ASN A 8 15.32 -0.44 -13.23
CA ASN A 8 16.14 -1.44 -13.92
C ASN A 8 16.19 -2.79 -13.19
N VAL A 9 15.05 -3.29 -12.73
CA VAL A 9 14.95 -4.66 -12.20
C VAL A 9 15.42 -5.67 -13.25
N SER A 10 16.21 -6.66 -12.82
CA SER A 10 16.82 -7.63 -13.75
C SER A 10 15.87 -8.75 -14.17
N SER A 11 14.90 -9.10 -13.32
CA SER A 11 13.96 -10.19 -13.59
C SER A 11 12.58 -9.92 -13.01
N ILE A 12 11.56 -10.44 -13.68
CA ILE A 12 10.17 -10.47 -13.22
C ILE A 12 9.70 -11.92 -13.22
N MET A 13 8.99 -12.33 -12.17
CA MET A 13 8.38 -13.65 -12.09
C MET A 13 6.92 -13.59 -12.53
N CYS A 14 6.50 -14.41 -13.50
CA CYS A 14 5.09 -14.60 -13.84
C CYS A 14 4.41 -15.54 -12.84
N SER A 15 3.17 -15.23 -12.46
CA SER A 15 2.43 -15.92 -11.40
C SER A 15 1.74 -17.20 -11.88
N TYR A 16 1.24 -18.01 -10.94
CA TYR A 16 0.48 -19.24 -11.22
C TYR A 16 -0.87 -19.00 -11.91
N ASN A 17 -1.57 -17.93 -11.54
CA ASN A 17 -2.97 -17.75 -11.86
C ASN A 17 -3.22 -17.50 -13.36
N LEU A 18 -4.46 -17.75 -13.77
CA LEU A 18 -4.97 -17.28 -15.06
C LEU A 18 -5.23 -15.76 -14.98
N VAL A 19 -4.99 -15.06 -16.07
CA VAL A 19 -5.47 -13.69 -16.30
C VAL A 19 -6.27 -13.71 -17.58
N ASN A 20 -7.56 -13.38 -17.49
CA ASN A 20 -8.52 -13.50 -18.60
C ASN A 20 -8.45 -14.87 -19.31
N ARG A 21 -8.42 -15.96 -18.52
CA ARG A 21 -8.40 -17.36 -18.97
C ARG A 21 -7.11 -17.86 -19.60
N THR A 22 -6.02 -17.10 -19.55
CA THR A 22 -4.69 -17.54 -20.01
C THR A 22 -3.71 -17.53 -18.84
N HIS A 23 -2.92 -18.58 -18.66
CA HIS A 23 -1.89 -18.63 -17.61
C HIS A 23 -0.96 -17.44 -17.73
N ALA A 24 -0.63 -16.78 -16.60
CA ALA A 24 0.18 -15.56 -16.66
C ALA A 24 1.54 -15.80 -17.35
N CYS A 25 2.14 -16.97 -17.18
CA CYS A 25 3.37 -17.39 -17.86
C CYS A 25 3.22 -17.74 -19.36
N GLU A 26 2.01 -17.64 -19.91
CA GLU A 26 1.67 -17.91 -21.32
C GLU A 26 0.87 -16.75 -21.93
N ASN A 27 0.64 -15.69 -21.16
CA ASN A 27 -0.21 -14.58 -21.57
C ASN A 27 0.61 -13.56 -22.36
N LYS A 28 0.58 -13.67 -23.69
CA LYS A 28 1.31 -12.77 -24.59
C LYS A 28 0.97 -11.30 -24.40
N LEU A 29 -0.27 -10.95 -24.01
CA LEU A 29 -0.64 -9.56 -23.74
C LEU A 29 0.07 -9.02 -22.51
N LEU A 30 0.27 -9.84 -21.47
CA LEU A 30 0.99 -9.43 -20.29
C LEU A 30 2.50 -9.41 -20.52
N LEU A 31 3.05 -10.52 -21.03
CA LEU A 31 4.50 -10.72 -21.08
C LEU A 31 5.16 -9.93 -22.22
N GLN A 32 4.61 -10.01 -23.43
CA GLN A 32 5.13 -9.27 -24.57
C GLN A 32 4.52 -7.86 -24.63
N GLY A 33 3.19 -7.76 -24.69
CA GLY A 33 2.51 -6.47 -24.88
C GLY A 33 2.79 -5.48 -23.74
N LEU A 34 2.40 -5.82 -22.51
CA LEU A 34 2.53 -4.89 -21.39
C LEU A 34 3.98 -4.78 -20.89
N LEU A 35 4.64 -5.89 -20.56
CA LEU A 35 5.96 -5.82 -19.92
C LEU A 35 7.06 -5.41 -20.90
N LYS A 36 7.20 -6.11 -22.03
CA LYS A 36 8.30 -5.90 -22.97
C LYS A 36 8.06 -4.72 -23.91
N ASP A 37 6.85 -4.56 -24.44
CA ASP A 37 6.56 -3.50 -25.43
C ASP A 37 6.16 -2.18 -24.75
N GLU A 38 5.13 -2.16 -23.89
CA GLU A 38 4.63 -0.90 -23.31
C GLU A 38 5.49 -0.37 -22.15
N LEU A 39 6.01 -1.26 -21.31
CA LEU A 39 6.87 -0.90 -20.17
C LEU A 39 8.36 -1.04 -20.47
N ASP A 40 8.74 -1.41 -21.70
CA ASP A 40 10.13 -1.53 -22.16
C ASP A 40 11.03 -2.31 -21.18
N PHE A 41 10.53 -3.41 -20.65
CA PHE A 41 11.28 -4.25 -19.72
C PHE A 41 12.43 -4.98 -20.41
N GLN A 42 13.66 -4.65 -20.02
CA GLN A 42 14.89 -5.18 -20.62
C GLN A 42 15.42 -6.47 -19.95
N GLY A 43 14.83 -6.88 -18.83
CA GLY A 43 15.23 -8.07 -18.10
C GLY A 43 14.63 -9.35 -18.68
N TYR A 44 14.72 -10.44 -17.91
CA TYR A 44 14.15 -11.73 -18.28
C TYR A 44 12.97 -12.12 -17.38
N ILE A 45 11.98 -12.78 -17.98
CA ILE A 45 10.78 -13.27 -17.31
C ILE A 45 11.01 -14.72 -16.87
N VAL A 46 10.90 -14.98 -15.58
CA VAL A 46 11.01 -16.33 -14.98
C VAL A 46 9.63 -16.84 -14.56
N SER A 47 9.37 -18.15 -14.65
CA SER A 47 8.15 -18.72 -14.09
C SER A 47 8.23 -18.83 -12.57
N ASP A 48 7.09 -18.64 -11.88
CA ASP A 48 6.93 -19.23 -10.56
C ASP A 48 7.06 -20.77 -10.65
N TRP A 49 7.28 -21.41 -9.51
CA TRP A 49 7.68 -22.80 -9.34
C TRP A 49 6.67 -23.80 -9.94
N GLY A 50 6.86 -24.18 -11.21
CA GLY A 50 5.94 -25.07 -11.94
C GLY A 50 4.75 -24.36 -12.60
N ALA A 51 4.82 -23.03 -12.78
CA ALA A 51 3.77 -22.24 -13.43
C ALA A 51 3.79 -22.27 -14.98
N GLN A 52 4.71 -23.03 -15.59
CA GLN A 52 4.75 -23.25 -17.03
C GLN A 52 3.89 -24.47 -17.41
N HIS A 53 2.90 -24.29 -18.29
CA HIS A 53 1.95 -25.35 -18.66
C HIS A 53 2.10 -25.85 -20.10
N SER A 54 2.94 -25.18 -20.90
CA SER A 54 3.19 -25.48 -22.31
C SER A 54 4.64 -25.20 -22.66
N THR A 55 5.14 -25.82 -23.72
CA THR A 55 6.49 -25.55 -24.22
C THR A 55 6.50 -24.40 -25.24
N ALA A 56 5.69 -24.50 -26.30
CA ALA A 56 5.75 -23.55 -27.41
C ALA A 56 4.99 -22.25 -27.08
N GLU A 57 3.84 -22.35 -26.42
CA GLU A 57 2.97 -21.22 -26.15
C GLU A 57 3.59 -20.29 -25.10
N SER A 58 4.16 -20.82 -24.01
CA SER A 58 4.91 -20.04 -23.02
C SER A 58 6.12 -19.32 -23.61
N ALA A 59 6.94 -20.02 -24.41
CA ALA A 59 8.11 -19.44 -25.07
C ALA A 59 7.72 -18.31 -26.04
N ASN A 60 6.70 -18.54 -26.88
CA ASN A 60 6.22 -17.55 -27.84
C ASN A 60 5.45 -16.38 -27.20
N ALA A 61 4.95 -16.55 -25.97
CA ALA A 61 4.32 -15.49 -25.20
C ALA A 61 5.35 -14.53 -24.59
N GLY A 62 6.62 -14.95 -24.45
CA GLY A 62 7.72 -14.13 -23.94
C GLY A 62 8.31 -14.60 -22.61
N LEU A 63 8.02 -15.82 -22.15
CA LEU A 63 8.71 -16.44 -21.01
C LEU A 63 10.17 -16.75 -21.38
N ASP A 64 11.12 -16.30 -20.55
CA ASP A 64 12.55 -16.43 -20.83
C ASP A 64 13.22 -17.56 -20.02
N MET A 65 12.69 -17.88 -18.83
CA MET A 65 13.25 -18.91 -17.95
C MET A 65 12.17 -19.71 -17.22
N ALA A 66 12.21 -21.03 -17.34
CA ALA A 66 11.33 -21.94 -16.59
C ALA A 66 11.99 -22.37 -15.28
N PHE A 67 11.28 -22.22 -14.16
CA PHE A 67 11.71 -22.63 -12.83
C PHE A 67 10.58 -23.38 -12.14
N PRO A 68 10.85 -24.53 -11.50
CA PRO A 68 11.63 -25.69 -11.94
C PRO A 68 10.73 -26.94 -12.06
N PHE A 69 11.32 -28.10 -12.41
CA PHE A 69 10.62 -29.38 -12.48
C PHE A 69 10.12 -29.84 -11.09
N PRO A 70 8.89 -30.40 -10.97
CA PRO A 70 8.25 -30.60 -9.68
C PRO A 70 8.67 -31.93 -9.04
N HIS A 71 9.07 -31.84 -7.78
CA HIS A 71 8.53 -32.68 -6.72
C HIS A 71 8.53 -31.86 -5.44
N LEU A 72 7.42 -31.88 -4.70
CA LEU A 72 7.33 -32.12 -3.25
C LEU A 72 5.94 -31.70 -2.74
N ASP A 73 5.11 -32.70 -2.48
CA ASP A 73 4.14 -32.69 -1.37
C ASP A 73 4.86 -33.13 -0.09
N PRO A 74 4.42 -32.76 1.14
CA PRO A 74 3.29 -31.88 1.47
C PRO A 74 3.67 -30.66 2.35
N VAL A 75 2.79 -29.67 2.37
CA VAL A 75 2.84 -28.49 3.25
C VAL A 75 2.19 -28.79 4.60
N TYR A 76 2.93 -28.59 5.70
CA TYR A 76 2.39 -28.56 7.06
C TYR A 76 1.98 -27.12 7.42
N TRP A 77 0.87 -26.96 8.14
CA TRP A 77 0.29 -25.70 8.72
C TRP A 77 -0.81 -25.01 7.90
N GLY A 78 -1.79 -25.79 7.43
CA GLY A 78 -3.06 -25.25 6.89
C GLY A 78 -4.04 -24.78 7.99
N GLU A 79 -5.34 -24.95 7.72
CA GLU A 79 -6.49 -24.41 8.45
C GLU A 79 -6.48 -24.62 9.99
N ASN A 80 -5.81 -25.67 10.49
CA ASN A 80 -5.69 -25.95 11.91
C ASN A 80 -4.86 -24.92 12.69
N LEU A 81 -3.87 -24.28 12.06
CA LEU A 81 -3.10 -23.22 12.71
C LEU A 81 -3.92 -21.93 12.81
N THR A 82 -4.61 -21.56 11.73
CA THR A 82 -5.49 -20.39 11.68
C THR A 82 -6.61 -20.51 12.72
N ASN A 83 -7.22 -21.69 12.85
CA ASN A 83 -8.23 -21.97 13.87
C ASN A 83 -7.67 -21.96 15.30
N ALA A 84 -6.43 -22.43 15.51
CA ALA A 84 -5.79 -22.42 16.83
C ALA A 84 -5.37 -21.01 17.29
N ILE A 85 -4.87 -20.17 16.38
CA ILE A 85 -4.49 -18.77 16.66
C ILE A 85 -5.74 -17.91 16.90
N SER A 86 -6.77 -18.07 16.06
CA SER A 86 -7.97 -17.21 16.11
C SER A 86 -8.86 -17.45 17.33
N ARG A 87 -8.94 -18.70 17.83
CA ARG A 87 -9.77 -19.03 19.00
C ARG A 87 -9.06 -18.82 20.33
N SER A 88 -7.83 -19.30 20.46
CA SER A 88 -7.11 -19.23 21.75
C SER A 88 -6.56 -17.83 22.08
N GLY A 89 -6.31 -16.98 21.07
CA GLY A 89 -5.77 -15.64 21.27
C GLY A 89 -6.72 -14.70 22.02
N ASN A 90 -7.98 -14.62 21.56
CA ASN A 90 -8.99 -13.74 22.19
C ASN A 90 -9.33 -14.21 23.62
N GLU A 91 -9.51 -15.52 23.82
CA GLU A 91 -9.77 -16.11 25.14
C GLU A 91 -8.62 -15.84 26.12
N LEU A 92 -7.36 -15.89 25.65
CA LEU A 92 -6.19 -15.56 26.46
C LEU A 92 -6.21 -14.08 26.90
N VAL A 93 -6.46 -13.15 25.97
CA VAL A 93 -6.51 -11.72 26.32
C VAL A 93 -7.66 -11.43 27.28
N GLU A 94 -8.82 -12.08 27.10
CA GLU A 94 -9.94 -11.97 28.03
C GLU A 94 -9.59 -12.50 29.43
N ALA A 95 -8.94 -13.66 29.51
CA ALA A 95 -8.48 -14.24 30.77
C ALA A 95 -7.49 -13.32 31.52
N VAL A 96 -6.54 -12.71 30.80
CA VAL A 96 -5.61 -11.73 31.37
C VAL A 96 -6.35 -10.46 31.80
N ASN A 97 -7.28 -9.95 30.98
CA ASN A 97 -8.11 -8.80 31.32
C ASN A 97 -8.91 -9.05 32.62
N ASN A 98 -9.43 -10.27 32.83
CA ASN A 98 -10.20 -10.63 34.02
C ASN A 98 -9.38 -10.63 35.33
N THR A 99 -8.05 -10.53 35.25
CA THR A 99 -7.20 -10.30 36.43
C THR A 99 -7.30 -8.87 36.99
N GLY A 100 -7.92 -7.94 36.26
CA GLY A 100 -8.09 -6.54 36.67
C GLY A 100 -6.85 -5.65 36.47
N LYS A 101 -5.77 -6.17 35.88
CA LYS A 101 -4.52 -5.43 35.67
C LYS A 101 -4.49 -4.71 34.32
N PRO A 102 -3.89 -3.51 34.23
CA PRO A 102 -3.59 -2.87 32.94
C PRO A 102 -2.78 -3.81 32.05
N THR A 103 -3.26 -4.01 30.83
CA THR A 103 -2.77 -5.01 29.88
C THR A 103 -2.34 -4.32 28.59
N ILE A 104 -1.11 -4.61 28.15
CA ILE A 104 -0.61 -4.24 26.82
C ILE A 104 -0.70 -5.49 25.95
N VAL A 105 -1.36 -5.38 24.80
CA VAL A 105 -1.48 -6.48 23.84
C VAL A 105 -0.50 -6.25 22.70
N VAL A 106 0.47 -7.14 22.53
CA VAL A 106 1.44 -7.09 21.42
C VAL A 106 1.04 -8.11 20.36
N ILE A 107 0.83 -7.64 19.13
CA ILE A 107 0.32 -8.47 18.03
C ILE A 107 1.37 -8.57 16.93
N HIS A 108 1.80 -9.80 16.65
CA HIS A 108 2.59 -10.13 15.46
C HIS A 108 1.66 -10.81 14.45
N SER A 109 1.48 -10.21 13.28
CA SER A 109 0.53 -10.70 12.28
C SER A 109 1.03 -10.41 10.86
N VAL A 110 0.67 -11.31 9.94
CA VAL A 110 0.92 -11.17 8.49
C VAL A 110 0.02 -10.13 7.84
N GLY A 111 -1.11 -9.81 8.47
CA GLY A 111 -2.15 -8.94 7.90
C GLY A 111 -3.20 -8.54 8.95
N PRO A 112 -4.27 -7.84 8.54
CA PRO A 112 -5.26 -7.29 9.47
C PRO A 112 -6.00 -8.39 10.23
N LEU A 113 -6.37 -8.10 11.48
CA LEU A 113 -7.22 -8.93 12.34
C LEU A 113 -8.41 -8.08 12.81
N ILE A 114 -9.56 -8.69 13.05
CA ILE A 114 -10.68 -7.98 13.70
C ILE A 114 -10.37 -7.82 15.18
N LEU A 115 -10.15 -6.58 15.60
CA LEU A 115 -9.70 -6.24 16.96
C LEU A 115 -10.84 -5.86 17.91
N GLU A 116 -12.09 -5.82 17.44
CA GLU A 116 -13.26 -5.46 18.26
C GLU A 116 -13.35 -6.22 19.59
N PRO A 117 -13.10 -7.54 19.65
CA PRO A 117 -13.12 -8.27 20.92
C PRO A 117 -12.04 -7.80 21.91
N ILE A 118 -10.88 -7.38 21.42
CA ILE A 118 -9.74 -6.95 22.26
C ILE A 118 -9.93 -5.51 22.72
N VAL A 119 -10.32 -4.60 21.82
CA VAL A 119 -10.49 -3.16 22.15
C VAL A 119 -11.66 -2.92 23.11
N ALA A 120 -12.65 -3.84 23.15
CA ALA A 120 -13.77 -3.77 24.08
C ALA A 120 -13.37 -4.10 25.53
N LEU A 121 -12.20 -4.69 25.76
CA LEU A 121 -11.74 -5.10 27.09
C LEU A 121 -11.20 -3.90 27.88
N ARG A 122 -11.92 -3.53 28.95
CA ARG A 122 -11.64 -2.35 29.80
C ARG A 122 -10.22 -2.22 30.34
N ASN A 123 -9.50 -3.33 30.56
CA ASN A 123 -8.16 -3.29 31.12
C ASN A 123 -7.07 -3.37 30.04
N VAL A 124 -7.43 -3.50 28.76
CA VAL A 124 -6.48 -3.33 27.64
C VAL A 124 -6.22 -1.84 27.46
N VAL A 125 -5.01 -1.39 27.81
CA VAL A 125 -4.64 0.03 27.82
C VAL A 125 -3.78 0.43 26.62
N ALA A 126 -3.18 -0.54 25.93
CA ALA A 126 -2.42 -0.32 24.71
C ALA A 126 -2.43 -1.56 23.82
N ILE A 127 -2.39 -1.35 22.51
CA ILE A 127 -2.18 -2.37 21.49
C ILE A 127 -0.95 -1.98 20.69
N ILE A 128 0.04 -2.86 20.63
CA ILE A 128 1.24 -2.69 19.80
C ILE A 128 1.11 -3.63 18.61
N TRP A 129 0.86 -3.05 17.45
CA TRP A 129 0.87 -3.78 16.19
C TRP A 129 2.31 -3.92 15.69
N ALA A 130 2.96 -5.03 16.03
CA ALA A 130 4.37 -5.28 15.76
C ALA A 130 4.63 -5.84 14.35
N GLY A 131 3.63 -6.43 13.70
CA GLY A 131 3.80 -7.02 12.37
C GLY A 131 4.75 -8.22 12.39
N LEU A 132 5.69 -8.28 11.45
CA LEU A 132 6.69 -9.36 11.32
C LEU A 132 8.10 -8.78 11.46
N LEU A 133 8.65 -8.82 12.67
CA LEU A 133 9.90 -8.14 13.03
C LEU A 133 11.19 -8.95 12.74
N GLY A 134 11.07 -10.18 12.25
CA GLY A 134 12.21 -11.06 12.00
C GLY A 134 13.02 -11.36 13.27
N GLN A 135 14.33 -11.53 13.12
CA GLN A 135 15.24 -11.93 14.21
C GLN A 135 15.38 -10.89 15.34
N GLU A 136 15.09 -9.61 15.06
CA GLU A 136 15.18 -8.51 16.03
C GLU A 136 13.87 -8.25 16.80
N SER A 137 12.89 -9.17 16.69
CA SER A 137 11.57 -9.04 17.33
C SER A 137 11.64 -8.63 18.80
N GLY A 138 12.48 -9.30 19.59
CA GLY A 138 12.64 -9.00 21.02
C GLY A 138 13.24 -7.60 21.27
N ASN A 139 14.35 -7.28 20.59
CA ASN A 139 15.07 -6.03 20.78
C ASN A 139 14.20 -4.83 20.36
N ALA A 140 13.64 -4.88 19.15
CA ALA A 140 12.81 -3.80 18.62
C ALA A 140 11.55 -3.56 19.47
N LEU A 141 10.95 -4.62 20.03
CA LEU A 141 9.80 -4.49 20.91
C LEU A 141 10.18 -3.84 22.25
N VAL A 142 11.32 -4.21 22.84
CA VAL A 142 11.81 -3.62 24.10
C VAL A 142 12.08 -2.13 23.92
N ASP A 143 12.75 -1.73 22.82
CA ASP A 143 13.04 -0.33 22.53
C ASP A 143 11.77 0.54 22.50
N VAL A 144 10.69 0.02 21.91
CA VAL A 144 9.40 0.72 21.86
C VAL A 144 8.69 0.67 23.21
N LEU A 145 8.64 -0.48 23.90
CA LEU A 145 7.94 -0.62 25.18
C LEU A 145 8.54 0.28 26.27
N TYR A 146 9.87 0.39 26.32
CA TYR A 146 10.58 1.22 27.29
C TYR A 146 10.76 2.66 26.81
N GLY A 147 10.45 2.94 25.54
CA GLY A 147 10.47 4.28 24.97
C GLY A 147 11.87 4.81 24.66
N ASP A 148 12.84 3.92 24.50
CA ASP A 148 14.14 4.22 23.88
C ASP A 148 13.95 4.62 22.42
N SER A 149 12.93 4.05 21.77
CA SER A 149 12.44 4.46 20.45
C SER A 149 10.96 4.84 20.50
N THR A 150 10.62 6.01 19.94
CA THR A 150 9.23 6.42 19.73
C THR A 150 8.63 5.65 18.55
N PRO A 151 7.47 4.97 18.71
CA PRO A 151 6.81 4.28 17.61
C PRO A 151 6.41 5.29 16.55
N SER A 152 6.69 4.91 15.30
CA SER A 152 6.54 5.78 14.12
C SER A 152 6.18 4.97 12.86
N GLY A 153 5.67 3.75 13.05
CA GLY A 153 5.08 2.95 11.98
C GLY A 153 3.67 3.45 11.68
N LYS A 154 3.25 3.33 10.42
CA LYS A 154 1.88 3.58 9.97
C LYS A 154 1.39 2.34 9.22
N LEU A 155 0.11 2.01 9.36
CA LEU A 155 -0.47 0.81 8.75
C LEU A 155 -0.43 0.89 7.21
N PRO A 156 0.06 -0.14 6.51
CA PRO A 156 0.03 -0.20 5.04
C PRO A 156 -1.27 -0.84 4.51
N TYR A 157 -2.23 -1.14 5.38
CA TYR A 157 -3.54 -1.71 5.07
C TYR A 157 -4.57 -1.21 6.09
N THR A 158 -5.85 -1.37 5.76
CA THR A 158 -6.96 -1.02 6.65
C THR A 158 -7.25 -2.16 7.63
N ILE A 159 -7.47 -1.84 8.92
CA ILE A 159 -8.02 -2.78 9.90
C ILE A 159 -9.49 -2.45 10.10
N ALA A 160 -10.36 -3.32 9.60
CA ALA A 160 -11.81 -3.17 9.66
C ALA A 160 -12.40 -3.43 11.05
N THR A 161 -13.65 -3.01 11.26
CA THR A 161 -14.43 -3.37 12.46
C THR A 161 -15.08 -4.76 12.33
N LYS A 162 -15.37 -5.20 11.11
CA LYS A 162 -15.86 -6.54 10.80
C LYS A 162 -15.35 -6.98 9.43
N GLU A 163 -15.25 -8.30 9.25
CA GLU A 163 -14.70 -8.90 8.03
C GLU A 163 -15.49 -8.51 6.77
N ALA A 164 -16.82 -8.39 6.88
CA ALA A 164 -17.68 -8.03 5.76
C ALA A 164 -17.42 -6.63 5.17
N ASP A 165 -16.67 -5.76 5.85
CA ASP A 165 -16.36 -4.41 5.37
C ASP A 165 -15.25 -4.38 4.31
N TYR A 166 -14.50 -5.46 4.08
CA TYR A 166 -13.38 -5.43 3.13
C TYR A 166 -13.81 -5.38 1.66
N GLY A 167 -15.07 -5.71 1.34
CA GLY A 167 -15.62 -5.66 -0.02
C GLY A 167 -15.12 -6.77 -0.96
N THR A 168 -14.13 -7.56 -0.55
CA THR A 168 -13.59 -8.72 -1.26
C THR A 168 -13.48 -9.93 -0.31
N ALA A 169 -13.42 -11.13 -0.89
CA ALA A 169 -13.26 -12.37 -0.14
C ALA A 169 -12.42 -13.36 -0.95
N ILE A 170 -11.81 -14.33 -0.26
CA ILE A 170 -11.17 -15.46 -0.95
C ILE A 170 -12.25 -16.25 -1.68
N THR A 171 -12.17 -16.29 -2.99
CA THR A 171 -13.09 -17.07 -3.82
C THR A 171 -12.66 -18.54 -3.88
N ASN A 172 -13.62 -19.46 -3.75
CA ASN A 172 -13.44 -20.88 -4.06
C ASN A 172 -13.86 -21.19 -5.52
N GLU A 173 -14.32 -20.18 -6.25
CA GLU A 173 -14.69 -20.31 -7.66
C GLU A 173 -13.44 -20.34 -8.54
N ALA A 174 -13.59 -20.93 -9.73
CA ALA A 174 -12.51 -20.99 -10.71
C ALA A 174 -12.13 -19.61 -11.30
N SER A 175 -12.88 -18.56 -10.98
CA SER A 175 -12.66 -17.20 -11.47
C SER A 175 -12.96 -16.18 -10.38
N ASP A 176 -12.12 -15.16 -10.34
CA ASP A 176 -12.39 -13.88 -9.69
C ASP A 176 -12.51 -12.83 -10.81
N ASP A 177 -13.59 -12.04 -10.79
CA ASP A 177 -13.87 -11.05 -11.83
C ASP A 177 -13.52 -9.62 -11.43
N PHE A 178 -12.93 -9.43 -10.24
CA PHE A 178 -12.38 -8.14 -9.78
C PHE A 178 -13.37 -6.98 -9.94
N ARG A 179 -14.65 -7.24 -9.61
CA ARG A 179 -15.77 -6.27 -9.76
C ARG A 179 -15.56 -4.97 -9.01
N GLU A 180 -14.79 -5.01 -7.92
CA GLU A 180 -14.42 -3.84 -7.13
C GLU A 180 -13.51 -2.86 -7.89
N GLY A 181 -12.82 -3.32 -8.95
CA GLY A 181 -11.98 -2.51 -9.81
C GLY A 181 -10.89 -1.75 -9.04
N LEU A 182 -10.90 -0.43 -9.11
CA LEU A 182 -9.91 0.41 -8.42
C LEU A 182 -10.14 0.55 -6.91
N TYR A 183 -11.28 0.08 -6.41
CA TYR A 183 -11.75 0.29 -5.04
C TYR A 183 -11.43 -0.91 -4.16
N ILE A 184 -10.15 -1.05 -3.82
CA ILE A 184 -9.65 -2.01 -2.84
C ILE A 184 -9.18 -1.31 -1.56
N ASP A 185 -9.22 -2.00 -0.42
CA ASP A 185 -8.76 -1.52 0.89
C ASP A 185 -9.32 -0.12 1.21
N TYR A 186 -8.51 0.86 1.61
CA TYR A 186 -8.98 2.19 2.04
C TYR A 186 -9.80 2.92 0.97
N ARG A 187 -9.61 2.60 -0.32
CA ARG A 187 -10.39 3.19 -1.41
C ARG A 187 -11.82 2.66 -1.41
N HIS A 188 -12.00 1.39 -1.10
CA HIS A 188 -13.32 0.79 -0.87
C HIS A 188 -14.00 1.45 0.32
N PHE A 189 -13.31 1.54 1.46
CA PHE A 189 -13.85 2.16 2.68
C PHE A 189 -14.24 3.62 2.45
N ASP A 190 -13.44 4.37 1.69
CA ASP A 190 -13.76 5.75 1.30
C ASP A 190 -14.97 5.84 0.39
N LYS A 191 -15.12 4.94 -0.60
CA LYS A 191 -16.25 4.93 -1.54
C LYS A 191 -17.56 4.55 -0.86
N GLU A 192 -17.54 3.54 0.00
CA GLU A 192 -18.72 3.02 0.68
C GLU A 192 -19.07 3.81 1.96
N GLY A 193 -18.26 4.81 2.35
CA GLY A 193 -18.49 5.57 3.57
C GLY A 193 -18.33 4.74 4.85
N LEU A 194 -17.49 3.70 4.81
CA LEU A 194 -17.22 2.82 5.94
C LEU A 194 -16.16 3.43 6.85
N GLU A 195 -16.33 3.28 8.16
CA GLU A 195 -15.36 3.69 9.17
C GLU A 195 -14.53 2.48 9.62
N PRO A 196 -13.22 2.45 9.34
CA PRO A 196 -12.36 1.38 9.83
C PRO A 196 -12.06 1.54 11.32
N ARG A 197 -11.66 0.44 11.98
CA ARG A 197 -11.11 0.52 13.34
C ARG A 197 -9.80 1.29 13.33
N TYR A 198 -8.89 0.94 12.41
CA TYR A 198 -7.67 1.69 12.13
C TYR A 198 -7.49 1.84 10.63
N ALA A 199 -7.51 3.08 10.15
CA ALA A 199 -7.44 3.39 8.73
C ALA A 199 -6.05 3.10 8.12
N PHE A 200 -6.00 2.95 6.79
CA PHE A 200 -4.73 2.98 6.06
C PHE A 200 -3.92 4.24 6.44
N GLY A 201 -2.62 4.04 6.67
CA GLY A 201 -1.71 5.10 7.10
C GLY A 201 -1.88 5.53 8.55
N TYR A 202 -2.72 4.87 9.37
CA TYR A 202 -2.85 5.18 10.80
C TYR A 202 -1.67 4.64 11.62
N GLY A 203 -1.27 5.38 12.64
CA GLY A 203 -0.29 4.94 13.63
C GLY A 203 -0.01 6.03 14.64
N LEU A 204 -0.01 5.65 15.92
CA LEU A 204 0.23 6.54 17.05
C LEU A 204 1.73 6.76 17.28
N SER A 205 2.04 7.79 18.06
CA SER A 205 3.39 8.15 18.49
C SER A 205 3.40 8.52 19.98
N TYR A 206 4.57 8.49 20.60
CA TYR A 206 4.77 9.01 21.97
C TYR A 206 4.92 10.53 22.03
N THR A 207 4.88 11.20 20.88
CA THR A 207 4.84 12.66 20.76
C THR A 207 3.71 13.09 19.82
N THR A 208 3.46 14.39 19.71
CA THR A 208 2.41 14.96 18.86
C THR A 208 3.00 15.84 17.77
N PHE A 209 2.30 15.95 16.64
CA PHE A 209 2.73 16.73 15.49
C PHE A 209 1.60 17.60 14.93
N ASP A 210 1.92 18.87 14.69
CA ASP A 210 1.09 19.83 14.00
C ASP A 210 1.57 20.04 12.56
N TYR A 211 0.61 20.35 11.68
CA TYR A 211 0.82 20.58 10.25
C TYR A 211 0.37 22.00 9.93
N ALA A 212 1.19 22.74 9.19
CA ALA A 212 0.90 24.10 8.76
C ALA A 212 1.42 24.38 7.34
N ASP A 213 1.03 25.51 6.78
CA ASP A 213 1.65 26.10 5.57
C ASP A 213 1.67 25.17 4.33
N LEU A 214 0.55 24.49 4.06
CA LEU A 214 0.42 23.64 2.88
C LEU A 214 0.40 24.47 1.59
N THR A 215 1.40 24.25 0.74
CA THR A 215 1.52 24.83 -0.60
C THR A 215 1.54 23.73 -1.66
N ALA A 216 0.97 24.01 -2.82
CA ALA A 216 0.94 23.11 -3.96
C ALA A 216 1.04 23.92 -5.25
N PHE A 217 2.01 23.63 -6.11
CA PHE A 217 2.21 24.35 -7.37
C PHE A 217 2.77 23.46 -8.47
N LEU A 218 2.40 23.78 -9.71
CA LEU A 218 2.95 23.17 -10.92
C LEU A 218 4.34 23.71 -11.21
N ILE A 219 5.15 22.88 -11.85
CA ILE A 219 6.53 23.19 -12.26
C ILE A 219 6.65 23.16 -13.80
N GLU A 220 5.62 22.65 -14.51
CA GLU A 220 5.49 22.52 -15.97
C GLU A 220 6.72 22.00 -16.73
N GLU A 221 6.62 20.78 -17.25
CA GLU A 221 7.57 20.22 -18.20
C GLU A 221 6.81 19.74 -19.46
N PRO A 222 7.33 20.00 -20.68
CA PRO A 222 6.73 19.48 -21.90
C PRO A 222 6.75 17.95 -21.89
N ALA A 223 5.63 17.30 -22.17
CA ALA A 223 5.63 15.84 -22.34
C ALA A 223 6.31 15.47 -23.66
N THR A 224 7.24 14.52 -23.61
CA THR A 224 7.78 13.80 -24.77
C THR A 224 7.15 12.40 -24.86
N ASN A 225 7.21 11.78 -26.03
CA ASN A 225 6.74 10.41 -26.25
C ASN A 225 7.90 9.41 -26.39
N THR A 226 8.97 9.63 -25.63
CA THR A 226 10.12 8.72 -25.63
C THR A 226 9.82 7.51 -24.75
N LEU A 227 10.03 6.31 -25.28
CA LEU A 227 9.88 5.07 -24.54
C LEU A 227 11.23 4.66 -23.92
N ALA A 228 11.20 4.23 -22.65
CA ALA A 228 12.35 3.69 -21.91
C ALA A 228 11.83 2.71 -20.83
N PRO A 229 12.71 1.99 -20.10
CA PRO A 229 12.27 1.05 -19.07
C PRO A 229 11.32 1.73 -18.07
N GLY A 230 10.10 1.20 -17.95
CA GLY A 230 9.01 1.76 -17.16
C GLY A 230 7.91 2.45 -17.98
N GLY A 231 8.07 2.59 -19.29
CA GLY A 231 7.12 3.18 -20.23
C GLY A 231 7.55 4.57 -20.73
N ASN A 232 6.59 5.39 -21.15
CA ASN A 232 6.87 6.77 -21.59
C ASN A 232 7.65 7.53 -20.49
N THR A 233 8.84 8.02 -20.82
CA THR A 233 9.76 8.68 -19.88
C THR A 233 9.12 9.85 -19.16
N SER A 234 8.26 10.59 -19.86
CA SER A 234 7.61 11.79 -19.32
C SER A 234 6.65 11.49 -18.16
N LEU A 235 6.27 10.22 -17.97
CA LEU A 235 5.49 9.78 -16.82
C LEU A 235 6.26 9.92 -15.50
N TYR A 236 7.59 9.92 -15.56
CA TYR A 236 8.46 9.99 -14.39
C TYR A 236 8.99 11.41 -14.10
N ASP A 237 8.73 12.37 -14.99
CA ASP A 237 9.08 13.78 -14.76
C ASP A 237 8.28 14.34 -13.60
N THR A 238 8.97 15.09 -12.72
CA THR A 238 8.32 15.83 -11.63
C THR A 238 7.69 17.08 -12.22
N ILE A 239 6.36 17.19 -12.11
CA ILE A 239 5.59 18.29 -12.71
C ILE A 239 4.88 19.15 -11.68
N ALA A 240 4.88 18.75 -10.41
CA ALA A 240 4.32 19.54 -9.33
C ALA A 240 5.04 19.26 -8.01
N ASN A 241 5.07 20.27 -7.15
CA ASN A 241 5.56 20.16 -5.78
C ASN A 241 4.45 20.49 -4.79
N VAL A 242 4.34 19.66 -3.76
CA VAL A 242 3.49 19.92 -2.60
C VAL A 242 4.39 19.99 -1.37
N SER A 243 4.31 21.07 -0.60
CA SER A 243 5.11 21.25 0.61
C SER A 243 4.23 21.57 1.81
N VAL A 244 4.59 21.01 2.97
CA VAL A 244 3.92 21.24 4.25
C VAL A 244 4.96 21.43 5.34
N THR A 245 4.70 22.30 6.32
CA THR A 245 5.53 22.42 7.52
C THR A 245 4.97 21.52 8.62
N ILE A 246 5.84 20.71 9.21
CA ILE A 246 5.50 19.84 10.34
C ILE A 246 6.27 20.30 11.56
N LYS A 247 5.61 20.35 12.71
CA LYS A 247 6.21 20.68 14.00
C LYS A 247 5.95 19.59 15.01
N ASN A 248 6.99 19.15 15.73
CA ASN A 248 6.82 18.32 16.91
C ASN A 248 6.38 19.20 18.09
N THR A 249 5.16 19.00 18.55
CA THR A 249 4.52 19.77 19.63
C THR A 249 4.55 19.06 20.98
N GLY A 250 4.99 17.81 21.01
CA GLY A 250 5.13 17.06 22.26
C GLY A 250 6.50 17.26 22.91
N ASN A 251 6.78 16.43 23.91
CA ASN A 251 7.96 16.52 24.77
C ASN A 251 9.00 15.42 24.50
N ARG A 252 8.79 14.57 23.50
CA ARG A 252 9.71 13.49 23.10
C ARG A 252 10.16 13.67 21.67
N VAL A 253 11.38 13.20 21.37
CA VAL A 253 11.81 13.01 19.99
C VAL A 253 10.89 12.00 19.32
N GLY A 254 10.53 12.24 18.06
CA GLY A 254 9.68 11.34 17.30
C GLY A 254 9.79 11.56 15.81
N ALA A 255 9.50 10.51 15.05
CA ALA A 255 9.42 10.59 13.60
C ALA A 255 7.97 10.56 13.14
N GLU A 256 7.59 11.52 12.30
CA GLU A 256 6.26 11.60 11.69
C GLU A 256 6.33 11.13 10.23
N VAL A 257 5.27 10.46 9.77
CA VAL A 257 5.10 10.03 8.38
C VAL A 257 3.96 10.85 7.78
N ALA A 258 4.30 11.98 7.18
CA ALA A 258 3.33 12.78 6.44
C ALA A 258 2.99 12.11 5.12
N GLN A 259 1.70 12.11 4.81
CA GLN A 259 1.12 11.40 3.67
C GLN A 259 0.37 12.39 2.78
N LEU A 260 0.63 12.31 1.48
CA LEU A 260 -0.02 13.09 0.44
C LEU A 260 -0.98 12.19 -0.35
N TYR A 261 -2.25 12.60 -0.36
CA TYR A 261 -3.31 12.00 -1.15
C TYR A 261 -3.77 12.97 -2.24
N VAL A 262 -3.98 12.44 -3.44
CA VAL A 262 -4.50 13.18 -4.60
C VAL A 262 -5.85 12.61 -5.02
N GLY A 263 -6.81 13.49 -5.27
CA GLY A 263 -8.06 13.20 -5.96
C GLY A 263 -8.05 13.81 -7.36
N LEU A 264 -8.40 13.03 -8.38
CA LEU A 264 -8.45 13.49 -9.77
C LEU A 264 -9.70 14.35 -10.03
N PRO A 265 -9.70 15.19 -11.08
CA PRO A 265 -10.87 15.99 -11.46
C PRO A 265 -12.09 15.12 -11.78
N PRO A 266 -13.33 15.60 -11.58
CA PRO A 266 -14.55 14.84 -11.85
C PRO A 266 -14.80 14.56 -13.34
N SER A 267 -13.99 15.13 -14.24
CA SER A 267 -14.02 14.89 -15.69
C SER A 267 -13.44 13.53 -16.10
N VAL A 268 -12.68 12.86 -15.23
CA VAL A 268 -12.13 11.53 -15.52
C VAL A 268 -13.15 10.41 -15.28
N PRO A 269 -12.92 9.20 -15.84
CA PRO A 269 -13.66 8.00 -15.42
C PRO A 269 -13.62 7.77 -13.91
N ASP A 270 -14.52 6.93 -13.38
CA ASP A 270 -14.65 6.65 -11.94
C ASP A 270 -13.30 6.29 -11.32
N THR A 271 -12.81 7.15 -10.41
CA THR A 271 -11.54 6.95 -9.70
C THR A 271 -11.68 7.21 -8.21
N PRO A 272 -10.83 6.60 -7.37
CA PRO A 272 -10.86 6.84 -5.93
C PRO A 272 -10.63 8.32 -5.58
N ALA A 273 -11.47 8.84 -4.69
CA ALA A 273 -11.43 10.24 -4.24
C ALA A 273 -10.09 10.63 -3.58
N LYS A 274 -9.42 9.65 -2.94
CA LYS A 274 -8.08 9.80 -2.39
C LYS A 274 -7.19 8.66 -2.87
N GLN A 275 -6.04 9.01 -3.42
CA GLN A 275 -5.01 8.06 -3.80
C GLN A 275 -3.67 8.51 -3.21
N LEU A 276 -3.00 7.65 -2.44
CA LEU A 276 -1.66 7.96 -1.93
C LEU A 276 -0.72 8.21 -3.12
N ARG A 277 -0.09 9.40 -3.14
CA ARG A 277 0.89 9.82 -4.16
C ARG A 277 2.22 10.29 -3.58
N GLY A 278 2.31 10.44 -2.26
CA GLY A 278 3.58 10.74 -1.61
C GLY A 278 3.55 10.40 -0.14
N PHE A 279 4.70 10.02 0.40
CA PHE A 279 4.93 9.99 1.84
C PHE A 279 6.37 10.37 2.14
N ARG A 280 6.60 10.96 3.31
CA ARG A 280 7.93 11.33 3.80
C ARG A 280 7.97 11.12 5.30
N LYS A 281 9.03 10.45 5.76
CA LYS A 281 9.29 10.25 7.18
C LYS A 281 10.43 11.16 7.60
N ARG A 282 10.21 11.96 8.65
CA ARG A 282 11.25 12.82 9.22
C ARG A 282 11.17 12.79 10.74
N SER A 283 12.34 12.73 11.39
CA SER A 283 12.49 12.86 12.83
C SER A 283 12.59 14.33 13.24
N PHE A 284 11.97 14.67 14.37
CA PHE A 284 11.93 16.02 14.92
C PHE A 284 12.20 16.00 16.42
N GLN A 285 13.08 16.87 16.89
CA GLN A 285 13.24 17.16 18.32
C GLN A 285 11.99 17.86 18.87
N PRO A 286 11.74 17.81 20.20
CA PRO A 286 10.65 18.58 20.81
C PRO A 286 10.70 20.06 20.43
N GLY A 287 9.61 20.60 19.89
CA GLY A 287 9.50 21.99 19.42
C GLY A 287 10.12 22.27 18.04
N GLU A 288 10.88 21.34 17.47
CA GLU A 288 11.44 21.47 16.11
C GLU A 288 10.32 21.49 15.07
N HIS A 289 10.49 22.33 14.05
CA HIS A 289 9.66 22.31 12.85
C HIS A 289 10.52 22.21 11.60
N GLY A 290 9.91 21.78 10.50
CA GLY A 290 10.56 21.81 9.21
C GLY A 290 9.64 21.43 8.05
N THR A 291 10.06 21.82 6.85
CA THR A 291 9.31 21.57 5.63
C THR A 291 9.53 20.15 5.14
N VAL A 292 8.44 19.54 4.70
CA VAL A 292 8.38 18.25 4.01
C VAL A 292 7.80 18.51 2.62
N THR A 293 8.53 18.07 1.59
CA THR A 293 8.15 18.25 0.19
C THR A 293 7.91 16.91 -0.48
N PHE A 294 6.82 16.86 -1.25
CA PHE A 294 6.41 15.76 -2.10
C PHE A 294 6.51 16.21 -3.56
N GLU A 295 7.32 15.51 -4.32
CA GLU A 295 7.45 15.66 -5.76
C GLU A 295 6.39 14.76 -6.41
N LEU A 296 5.49 15.36 -7.17
CA LEU A 296 4.46 14.64 -7.93
C LEU A 296 4.92 14.50 -9.37
N ARG A 297 5.02 13.25 -9.83
CA ARG A 297 5.34 12.95 -11.21
C ARG A 297 4.09 13.09 -12.07
N ARG A 298 4.27 13.22 -13.39
CA ARG A 298 3.15 13.23 -14.35
C ARG A 298 2.21 12.03 -14.16
N LYS A 299 2.77 10.84 -13.92
CA LYS A 299 1.98 9.63 -13.64
C LYS A 299 1.12 9.74 -12.38
N ASP A 300 1.60 10.45 -11.36
CA ASP A 300 0.89 10.61 -10.10
C ASP A 300 -0.40 11.45 -10.27
N LEU A 301 -0.46 12.26 -11.34
CA LEU A 301 -1.62 13.05 -11.77
C LEU A 301 -2.34 12.45 -12.99
N SER A 302 -2.06 11.21 -13.37
CA SER A 302 -2.64 10.56 -14.56
C SER A 302 -3.55 9.39 -14.21
N TYR A 303 -4.42 9.01 -15.15
CA TYR A 303 -5.18 7.76 -15.15
C TYR A 303 -4.89 6.95 -16.42
N TRP A 304 -5.15 5.64 -16.38
CA TRP A 304 -5.02 4.78 -17.56
C TRP A 304 -6.28 4.84 -18.41
N ASN A 305 -6.16 5.25 -19.67
CA ASN A 305 -7.26 5.22 -20.63
C ASN A 305 -7.22 3.90 -21.43
N VAL A 306 -8.22 3.05 -21.22
CA VAL A 306 -8.29 1.74 -21.87
C VAL A 306 -8.57 1.81 -23.37
N THR A 307 -9.09 2.91 -23.90
CA THR A 307 -9.36 3.06 -25.33
C THR A 307 -8.09 3.45 -26.08
N SER A 308 -7.34 4.43 -25.58
CA SER A 308 -6.08 4.84 -26.20
C SER A 308 -4.86 4.04 -25.75
N GLN A 309 -4.99 3.18 -24.71
CA GLN A 309 -3.90 2.41 -24.12
C GLN A 309 -2.74 3.31 -23.68
N GLU A 310 -3.06 4.40 -23.00
CA GLU A 310 -2.06 5.36 -22.53
C GLU A 310 -2.42 5.94 -21.15
N TRP A 311 -1.40 6.48 -20.49
CA TRP A 311 -1.59 7.30 -19.30
C TRP A 311 -1.95 8.72 -19.71
N VAL A 312 -3.14 9.17 -19.30
CA VAL A 312 -3.67 10.50 -19.61
C VAL A 312 -3.67 11.35 -18.35
N MET A 313 -3.02 12.52 -18.42
CA MET A 313 -3.14 13.57 -17.41
C MET A 313 -4.30 14.48 -17.79
N PRO A 314 -5.42 14.48 -17.05
CA PRO A 314 -6.57 15.32 -17.36
C PRO A 314 -6.30 16.79 -17.03
N SER A 315 -6.96 17.70 -17.73
CA SER A 315 -7.15 19.06 -17.24
C SER A 315 -8.24 19.13 -16.18
N GLY A 316 -8.20 20.17 -15.35
CA GLY A 316 -9.14 20.43 -14.27
C GLY A 316 -8.47 20.59 -12.91
N VAL A 317 -9.31 20.57 -11.87
CA VAL A 317 -8.91 20.79 -10.48
C VAL A 317 -8.65 19.46 -9.78
N PHE A 318 -7.41 19.28 -9.32
CA PHE A 318 -6.96 18.14 -8.52
C PHE A 318 -7.03 18.50 -7.04
N ASN A 319 -7.61 17.61 -6.24
CA ASN A 319 -7.67 17.77 -4.79
C ASN A 319 -6.37 17.27 -4.15
N ILE A 320 -5.73 18.12 -3.35
CA ILE A 320 -4.52 17.81 -2.60
C ILE A 320 -4.89 17.72 -1.12
N SER A 321 -4.60 16.58 -0.50
CA SER A 321 -4.87 16.34 0.91
C SER A 321 -3.61 15.83 1.61
N VAL A 322 -3.17 16.52 2.66
CA VAL A 322 -1.99 16.13 3.44
C VAL A 322 -2.39 15.84 4.88
N GLY A 323 -1.94 14.70 5.40
CA GLY A 323 -2.35 14.23 6.72
C GLY A 323 -1.39 13.24 7.36
N ALA A 324 -1.79 12.78 8.55
CA ALA A 324 -1.09 11.77 9.34
C ALA A 324 -1.62 10.34 9.08
N SER A 325 -2.75 10.22 8.37
CA SER A 325 -3.33 8.98 7.83
C SER A 325 -4.31 9.29 6.70
N SER A 326 -4.91 8.27 6.06
CA SER A 326 -5.97 8.46 5.06
C SER A 326 -7.25 9.11 5.61
N ARG A 327 -7.49 9.06 6.93
CA ARG A 327 -8.66 9.65 7.60
C ARG A 327 -8.32 10.86 8.47
N ASP A 328 -7.06 11.02 8.85
CA ASP A 328 -6.55 12.16 9.61
C ASP A 328 -5.89 13.18 8.68
N ILE A 329 -6.71 13.80 7.82
CA ILE A 329 -6.30 14.86 6.90
C ILE A 329 -6.25 16.18 7.66
N ARG A 330 -5.07 16.81 7.68
CA ARG A 330 -4.82 18.03 8.46
C ARG A 330 -5.01 19.28 7.62
N LEU A 331 -4.57 19.22 6.37
CA LEU A 331 -4.59 20.34 5.44
C LEU A 331 -5.01 19.87 4.05
N THR A 332 -5.72 20.74 3.34
CA THR A 332 -6.12 20.53 1.95
C THR A 332 -5.73 21.72 1.09
N ASN A 333 -5.48 21.48 -0.19
CA ASN A 333 -5.20 22.48 -1.21
C ASN A 333 -5.65 21.93 -2.57
N THR A 334 -5.42 22.66 -3.65
CA THR A 334 -5.74 22.21 -5.01
C THR A 334 -4.60 22.53 -5.97
N ILE A 335 -4.50 21.75 -7.05
CA ILE A 335 -3.68 22.07 -8.22
C ILE A 335 -4.62 22.14 -9.42
N THR A 336 -4.53 23.19 -10.23
CA THR A 336 -5.32 23.32 -11.47
C THR A 336 -4.39 23.12 -12.66
N ILE A 337 -4.79 22.26 -13.59
CA ILE A 337 -4.13 22.03 -14.87
C ILE A 337 -5.10 22.49 -15.96
N ASP A 338 -4.66 23.37 -16.86
CA ASP A 338 -5.48 23.93 -17.93
C ASP A 338 -5.65 22.98 -19.13
#